data_AF-A0A9D3RLC2-F1
#
_entry.id   AF-A0A9D3RLC2-F1
#
_cell.length_a   1.000
_cell.length_b   1.000
_cell.length_c   1.000
_cell.angle_alpha   90.00
_cell.angle_beta   90.00
_cell.angle_gamma   90.00
#
_symmetry.space_group_name_H-M   'P 1'
#
loop_
_entity.id
_entity.type
_entity.pdbx_description
1 polymer ?
#
loop_
_entity_poly.entity_id
_entity_poly.type
_entity_poly.pdbx_seq_one_letter_code
_entity_poly.pdbx_strand_id
1 'polypeptide(L)'
;MYWRSTYRSHFRERSAPRGLVKNSWAEIQAASIQSRSLCRRRTAGTMGLHAFTLLLLTSSLCISNGDQPVEEELTTPRRVQPLGGSFTLHPQSAEVQGVAKKAVEDFNRSSKSKKYFRLLNVTSAEYQVTNVINYKIDAVIGKTKCPRSEDPDLESCVLGKKMRQRKCKFEVTFNPRNDKYDFFHSSCKK
;
A
#
# COMPACT_ATOMS: atom_id res chain seq x y z
N MET A 1 18.76 -17.60 -52.77
CA MET A 1 17.97 -18.78 -52.36
C MET A 1 17.43 -18.53 -50.96
N TYR A 2 16.12 -18.30 -50.91
CA TYR A 2 15.30 -18.03 -49.73
C TYR A 2 14.81 -19.38 -49.20
N TRP A 3 14.83 -19.59 -47.88
CA TRP A 3 13.89 -20.53 -47.25
C TRP A 3 13.26 -19.85 -46.03
N ARG A 4 12.05 -19.35 -46.27
CA ARG A 4 11.01 -19.12 -45.26
C ARG A 4 10.50 -20.49 -44.80
N SER A 5 10.27 -20.65 -43.50
CA SER A 5 9.23 -21.55 -43.02
C SER A 5 8.42 -20.82 -41.95
N THR A 6 7.15 -20.63 -42.30
CA THR A 6 6.05 -20.04 -41.55
C THR A 6 5.28 -21.12 -40.79
N TYR A 7 4.39 -20.65 -39.89
CA TYR A 7 3.30 -21.35 -39.15
C TYR A 7 3.64 -21.72 -37.70
N ARG A 8 2.80 -21.45 -36.70
CA ARG A 8 1.51 -20.75 -36.61
C ARG A 8 1.25 -20.47 -35.13
N SER A 9 0.91 -19.23 -34.83
CA SER A 9 0.47 -18.73 -33.52
C SER A 9 -0.87 -19.35 -33.11
N HIS A 10 -0.91 -19.96 -31.93
CA HIS A 10 -2.13 -20.13 -31.15
C HIS A 10 -1.88 -19.54 -29.76
N PHE A 11 -1.93 -18.21 -29.71
CA PHE A 11 -1.98 -17.44 -28.47
C PHE A 11 -3.43 -17.47 -27.99
N ARG A 12 -3.74 -18.35 -27.04
CA ARG A 12 -5.03 -18.37 -26.36
C ARG A 12 -4.97 -17.35 -25.23
N GLU A 13 -5.45 -16.14 -25.52
CA GLU A 13 -5.73 -15.12 -24.52
C GLU A 13 -6.63 -15.70 -23.42
N ARG A 14 -6.07 -15.86 -22.22
CA ARG A 14 -6.86 -15.98 -20.99
C ARG A 14 -6.73 -14.66 -20.24
N SER A 15 -7.71 -13.81 -20.53
CA SER A 15 -8.32 -12.80 -19.67
C SER A 15 -7.78 -12.76 -18.23
N ALA A 16 -6.96 -11.75 -17.95
CA ALA A 16 -6.66 -11.28 -16.60
C ALA A 16 -7.86 -10.51 -16.04
N PRO A 17 -8.30 -10.76 -14.79
CA PRO A 17 -9.17 -9.81 -14.11
C PRO A 17 -8.34 -8.58 -13.71
N ARG A 18 -8.59 -7.48 -14.42
CA ARG A 18 -8.20 -6.12 -14.01
C ARG A 18 -9.00 -5.77 -12.75
N GLY A 19 -8.41 -6.01 -11.59
CA GLY A 19 -8.86 -5.44 -10.33
C GLY A 19 -8.52 -3.95 -10.30
N LEU A 20 -9.52 -3.11 -10.53
CA LEU A 20 -9.43 -1.66 -10.47
C LEU A 20 -8.97 -1.19 -9.09
N VAL A 21 -7.75 -0.65 -9.00
CA VAL A 21 -7.40 0.33 -7.98
C VAL A 21 -7.98 1.66 -8.46
N LYS A 22 -9.22 1.97 -8.06
CA LYS A 22 -9.80 3.30 -8.25
C LYS A 22 -9.14 4.24 -7.25
N ASN A 23 -8.22 5.04 -7.76
CA ASN A 23 -7.61 6.15 -7.05
C ASN A 23 -8.69 7.21 -6.78
N SER A 24 -9.08 7.37 -5.52
CA SER A 24 -10.01 8.40 -5.06
C SER A 24 -9.27 9.73 -4.87
N TRP A 25 -9.01 10.45 -5.97
CA TRP A 25 -8.49 11.82 -5.97
C TRP A 25 -9.02 12.65 -7.17
N ALA A 26 -10.32 12.56 -7.45
CA ALA A 26 -10.99 13.48 -8.36
C ALA A 26 -12.51 13.37 -8.17
N GLU A 27 -13.09 14.15 -7.26
CA GLU A 27 -14.52 14.57 -7.27
C GLU A 27 -14.83 15.47 -6.05
N ILE A 28 -14.23 16.66 -5.99
CA ILE A 28 -14.80 17.78 -5.22
C ILE A 28 -14.61 19.06 -6.02
N GLN A 29 -15.43 19.25 -7.06
CA GLN A 29 -15.85 20.57 -7.52
C GLN A 29 -17.19 20.41 -8.26
N ALA A 30 -18.29 20.86 -7.63
CA ALA A 30 -19.44 21.53 -8.25
C ALA A 30 -20.75 21.29 -7.45
N ALA A 31 -21.03 22.17 -6.49
CA ALA A 31 -22.36 22.56 -5.97
C ALA A 31 -22.10 23.27 -4.62
N SER A 32 -22.54 24.47 -4.28
CA SER A 32 -23.47 25.41 -4.88
C SER A 32 -23.20 26.78 -4.23
N ILE A 33 -22.61 27.71 -4.96
CA ILE A 33 -22.68 29.14 -4.63
C ILE A 33 -23.97 29.64 -5.28
N GLN A 34 -25.12 29.62 -4.58
CA GLN A 34 -26.23 30.51 -4.92
C GLN A 34 -27.31 30.57 -3.82
N SER A 35 -27.08 31.37 -2.79
CA SER A 35 -28.18 31.94 -2.00
C SER A 35 -27.98 33.44 -1.86
N ARG A 36 -27.86 34.12 -3.01
CA ARG A 36 -28.11 35.56 -3.09
C ARG A 36 -29.61 35.78 -2.98
N SER A 37 -30.02 36.36 -1.85
CA SER A 37 -31.00 37.46 -1.77
C SER A 37 -32.18 37.40 -2.75
N LEU A 38 -33.28 36.77 -2.34
CA LEU A 38 -34.62 37.10 -2.84
C LEU A 38 -35.46 37.59 -1.66
N CYS A 39 -35.20 38.81 -1.24
CA CYS A 39 -36.24 39.63 -0.61
C CYS A 39 -36.40 40.86 -1.49
N ARG A 40 -37.35 40.79 -2.43
CA ARG A 40 -37.71 41.93 -3.29
C ARG A 40 -39.24 42.08 -3.32
N ARG A 41 -39.63 43.33 -3.01
CA ARG A 41 -40.94 44.02 -3.12
C ARG A 41 -41.95 43.77 -2.00
N ARG A 42 -42.31 44.84 -1.28
CA ARG A 42 -43.38 45.79 -1.68
C ARG A 42 -43.28 47.09 -0.85
N THR A 43 -43.05 48.20 -1.56
CA THR A 43 -43.96 49.35 -1.75
C THR A 43 -43.97 50.34 -0.58
N ALA A 44 -43.49 51.55 -0.90
CA ALA A 44 -43.74 52.75 -0.14
C ALA A 44 -45.26 52.92 0.07
N GLY A 45 -45.65 53.02 1.33
CA GLY A 45 -47.00 53.30 1.79
C GLY A 45 -46.88 53.75 3.24
N THR A 46 -47.42 54.93 3.52
CA THR A 46 -47.49 55.64 4.82
C THR A 46 -47.39 54.73 6.05
N MET A 47 -46.34 54.94 6.85
CA MET A 47 -46.02 54.20 8.07
C MET A 47 -47.04 54.51 9.17
N GLY A 48 -48.10 53.70 9.26
CA GLY A 48 -48.97 53.69 10.43
C GLY A 48 -48.25 53.03 11.62
N LEU A 49 -48.30 53.69 12.78
CA LEU A 49 -47.66 53.30 14.05
C LEU A 49 -47.95 51.82 14.47
N HIS A 50 -49.02 51.23 13.94
CA HIS A 50 -49.42 49.83 14.15
C HIS A 50 -48.60 48.79 13.37
N ALA A 51 -47.88 49.19 12.30
CA ALA A 51 -47.03 48.26 11.54
C ALA A 51 -45.74 47.90 12.30
N PHE A 52 -45.25 48.82 13.14
CA PHE A 52 -44.05 48.61 13.96
C PHE A 52 -44.28 47.63 15.11
N THR A 53 -45.47 47.62 15.72
CA THR A 53 -45.80 46.68 16.80
C THR A 53 -45.93 45.24 16.30
N LEU A 54 -46.40 45.04 15.06
CA LEU A 54 -46.48 43.71 14.45
C LEU A 54 -45.10 43.13 14.09
N LEU A 55 -44.17 43.97 13.63
CA LEU A 55 -42.80 43.58 13.28
C LEU A 55 -42.01 43.08 14.49
N LEU A 56 -42.18 43.71 15.66
CA LEU A 56 -41.48 43.33 16.89
C LEU A 56 -41.93 41.96 17.43
N LEU A 57 -43.21 41.60 17.28
CA LEU A 57 -43.74 40.29 17.70
C LEU A 57 -43.25 39.13 16.81
N THR A 58 -42.96 39.39 15.53
CA THR A 58 -42.43 38.34 14.62
C THR A 58 -40.97 37.98 14.88
N SER A 59 -40.21 38.85 15.56
CA SER A 59 -38.80 38.57 15.91
C SER A 59 -38.65 37.52 17.00
N SER A 60 -39.66 37.33 17.85
CA SER A 60 -39.62 36.40 18.98
C SER A 60 -39.84 34.95 18.58
N LEU A 61 -40.31 34.68 17.36
CA LEU A 61 -40.71 33.34 16.91
C LEU A 61 -39.66 32.63 16.04
N CYS A 62 -38.48 33.23 15.84
CA CYS A 62 -37.43 32.66 14.97
C CYS A 62 -36.24 32.03 15.73
N ILE A 63 -36.31 31.88 17.06
CA ILE A 63 -35.29 31.17 17.86
C ILE A 63 -35.84 29.81 18.32
N SER A 64 -36.33 29.02 17.38
CA SER A 64 -36.60 27.60 17.63
C SER A 64 -36.63 26.90 16.29
N ASN A 65 -35.44 26.67 15.72
CA ASN A 65 -35.12 25.63 14.74
C ASN A 65 -33.62 25.74 14.40
N GLY A 66 -32.78 25.50 15.40
CA GLY A 66 -31.32 25.47 15.25
C GLY A 66 -30.71 24.11 15.57
N ASP A 67 -31.53 23.07 15.76
CA ASP A 67 -31.04 21.71 16.00
C ASP A 67 -31.35 20.87 14.76
N GLN A 68 -30.55 21.07 13.72
CA GLN A 68 -30.41 20.07 12.69
C GLN A 68 -29.61 18.94 13.35
N PRO A 69 -30.12 17.70 13.45
CA PRO A 69 -29.31 16.60 13.93
C PRO A 69 -28.14 16.45 12.96
N VAL A 70 -26.98 16.93 13.37
CA VAL A 70 -25.72 16.56 12.73
C VAL A 70 -25.63 15.06 12.98
N GLU A 71 -25.90 14.29 11.92
CA GLU A 71 -25.52 12.90 11.85
C GLU A 71 -24.00 12.88 12.03
N GLU A 72 -23.57 12.57 13.25
CA GLU A 72 -22.17 12.49 13.61
C GLU A 72 -21.61 11.28 12.87
N GLU A 73 -21.19 11.49 11.62
CA GLU A 73 -20.45 10.48 10.87
C GLU A 73 -19.21 10.16 11.70
N LEU A 74 -19.21 8.96 12.29
CA LEU A 74 -18.13 8.44 13.11
C LEU A 74 -16.86 8.46 12.26
N THR A 75 -16.07 9.52 12.42
CA THR A 75 -14.79 9.67 11.74
C THR A 75 -13.83 8.68 12.38
N THR A 76 -13.79 7.47 11.83
CA THR A 76 -12.79 6.49 12.22
C THR A 76 -11.42 7.11 11.97
N PRO A 77 -10.57 7.27 13.01
CA PRO A 77 -9.27 7.88 12.82
C PRO A 77 -8.47 7.05 11.81
N ARG A 78 -8.07 7.69 10.70
CA ARG A 78 -7.20 7.06 9.71
C ARG A 78 -5.90 6.69 10.42
N ARG A 79 -5.62 5.39 10.54
CA ARG A 79 -4.31 4.92 10.99
C ARG A 79 -3.26 5.35 9.96
N VAL A 80 -2.62 6.48 10.22
CA VAL A 80 -1.41 6.91 9.52
C VAL A 80 -0.23 6.31 10.26
N GLN A 81 0.61 5.58 9.53
CA GLN A 81 1.85 5.03 10.07
C GLN A 81 2.86 6.18 10.17
N PRO A 82 3.36 6.51 11.37
CA PRO A 82 4.34 7.58 11.51
C PRO A 82 5.63 7.27 10.75
N LEU A 83 6.20 8.25 10.06
CA LEU A 83 7.49 8.09 9.41
C LEU A 83 8.59 7.97 10.47
N GLY A 84 9.64 7.18 10.19
CA GLY A 84 10.82 7.04 11.07
C GLY A 84 10.76 5.91 12.11
N GLY A 85 9.57 5.45 12.52
CA GLY A 85 9.40 4.30 13.40
C GLY A 85 9.59 2.95 12.68
N SER A 86 9.95 1.90 13.43
CA SER A 86 9.91 0.53 12.91
C SER A 86 8.52 -0.07 13.12
N PHE A 87 8.02 -0.76 12.10
CA PHE A 87 6.71 -1.41 12.11
C PHE A 87 6.86 -2.87 11.75
N THR A 88 6.15 -3.72 12.48
CA THR A 88 6.09 -5.15 12.19
C THR A 88 5.20 -5.41 10.98
N LEU A 89 5.69 -6.20 10.04
CA LEU A 89 4.94 -6.69 8.89
C LEU A 89 4.53 -8.14 9.11
N HIS A 90 3.43 -8.52 8.48
CA HIS A 90 3.02 -9.90 8.46
C HIS A 90 4.04 -10.74 7.66
N PRO A 91 4.62 -11.81 8.23
CA PRO A 91 5.65 -12.61 7.56
C PRO A 91 5.21 -13.22 6.22
N GLN A 92 3.91 -13.49 6.07
CA GLN A 92 3.35 -14.10 4.85
C GLN A 92 2.85 -13.07 3.83
N SER A 93 3.02 -11.77 4.09
CA SER A 93 2.67 -10.74 3.11
C SER A 93 3.51 -10.90 1.83
N ALA A 94 2.90 -10.64 0.68
CA ALA A 94 3.56 -10.80 -0.62
C ALA A 94 4.83 -9.94 -0.74
N GLU A 95 4.80 -8.74 -0.15
CA GLU A 95 5.94 -7.83 -0.06
C GLU A 95 7.10 -8.44 0.73
N VAL A 96 6.85 -8.91 1.97
CA VAL A 96 7.88 -9.54 2.80
C VAL A 96 8.46 -10.79 2.13
N GLN A 97 7.61 -11.61 1.51
CA GLN A 97 8.07 -12.79 0.79
C GLN A 97 8.93 -12.42 -0.42
N GLY A 98 8.56 -11.37 -1.16
CA GLY A 98 9.35 -10.86 -2.29
C GLY A 98 10.73 -10.35 -1.85
N VAL A 99 10.77 -9.52 -0.81
CA VAL A 99 12.04 -8.98 -0.27
C VAL A 99 12.91 -10.10 0.30
N ALA A 100 12.33 -11.05 1.04
CA ALA A 100 13.05 -12.19 1.59
C ALA A 100 13.67 -13.07 0.50
N LYS A 101 12.94 -13.35 -0.60
CA LYS A 101 13.49 -14.09 -1.74
C LYS A 101 14.66 -13.35 -2.37
N LYS A 102 14.52 -12.03 -2.57
CA LYS A 102 15.61 -11.21 -3.11
C LYS A 102 16.86 -11.23 -2.22
N ALA A 103 16.66 -11.16 -0.90
CA ALA A 103 17.75 -11.28 0.06
C ALA A 103 18.45 -12.64 -0.01
N VAL A 104 17.71 -13.73 -0.20
CA VAL A 104 18.31 -15.07 -0.36
C VAL A 104 19.05 -15.21 -1.69
N GLU A 105 18.55 -14.63 -2.78
CA GLU A 105 19.29 -14.59 -4.05
C GLU A 105 20.63 -13.85 -3.88
N ASP A 106 20.62 -12.70 -3.22
CA ASP A 106 21.82 -11.91 -2.99
C ASP A 106 22.80 -12.60 -2.03
N PHE A 107 22.26 -13.22 -0.97
CA PHE A 107 23.02 -14.10 -0.09
C PHE A 107 23.68 -15.24 -0.85
N ASN A 108 22.97 -15.86 -1.79
CA ASN A 108 23.54 -16.89 -2.64
C ASN A 108 24.66 -16.32 -3.51
N ARG A 109 24.51 -15.14 -4.11
CA ARG A 109 25.56 -14.50 -4.91
C ARG A 109 26.83 -14.26 -4.09
N SER A 110 26.72 -13.77 -2.86
CA SER A 110 27.85 -13.46 -1.97
C SER A 110 28.41 -14.66 -1.18
N SER A 111 27.64 -15.74 -1.04
CA SER A 111 28.05 -16.91 -0.24
C SER A 111 29.11 -17.77 -0.94
N LYS A 112 30.13 -18.20 -0.17
CA LYS A 112 31.17 -19.16 -0.61
C LYS A 112 30.70 -20.62 -0.67
N SER A 113 29.40 -20.88 -0.51
CA SER A 113 28.85 -22.25 -0.51
C SER A 113 28.83 -22.85 -1.92
N LYS A 114 29.24 -24.12 -2.04
CA LYS A 114 29.17 -24.91 -3.29
C LYS A 114 27.74 -25.20 -3.77
N LYS A 115 26.73 -24.97 -2.92
CA LYS A 115 25.31 -25.22 -3.21
C LYS A 115 24.47 -24.02 -2.83
N TYR A 116 23.38 -23.82 -3.56
CA TYR A 116 22.40 -22.77 -3.30
C TYR A 116 21.63 -22.99 -2.00
N PHE A 117 21.16 -21.89 -1.42
CA PHE A 117 20.18 -21.86 -0.35
C PHE A 117 18.82 -21.43 -0.90
N ARG A 118 17.76 -21.95 -0.29
CA ARG A 118 16.37 -21.61 -0.59
C ARG A 118 15.69 -21.07 0.66
N LEU A 119 14.81 -20.09 0.48
CA LEU A 119 13.95 -19.59 1.54
C LEU A 119 12.95 -20.69 1.96
N LEU A 120 12.88 -21.00 3.25
CA LEU A 120 11.91 -21.97 3.79
C LEU A 120 10.73 -21.27 4.45
N ASN A 121 11.04 -20.33 5.34
CA ASN A 121 10.05 -19.59 6.09
C ASN A 121 10.58 -18.22 6.50
N VAL A 122 9.68 -17.27 6.68
CA VAL A 122 9.96 -15.98 7.32
C VAL A 122 9.35 -16.02 8.71
N THR A 123 10.17 -15.78 9.74
CA THR A 123 9.74 -15.81 11.14
C THR A 123 9.27 -14.45 11.65
N SER A 124 9.94 -13.38 11.23
CA SER A 124 9.56 -12.01 11.59
C SER A 124 10.00 -11.08 10.47
N ALA A 125 9.26 -9.98 10.29
CA ALA A 125 9.63 -8.93 9.39
C ALA A 125 9.27 -7.59 10.02
N GLU A 126 10.17 -6.64 9.90
CA GLU A 126 9.97 -5.25 10.28
C GLU A 126 10.43 -4.37 9.12
N TYR A 127 9.83 -3.19 8.99
CA TYR A 127 10.34 -2.14 8.12
C TYR A 127 10.40 -0.82 8.85
N GLN A 128 11.30 0.04 8.40
CA GLN A 128 11.45 1.40 8.88
C GLN A 128 11.56 2.33 7.67
N VAL A 129 10.69 3.33 7.63
CA VAL A 129 10.68 4.34 6.56
C VAL A 129 11.56 5.51 6.99
N THR A 130 12.65 5.74 6.27
CA THR A 130 13.53 6.91 6.42
C THR A 130 13.66 7.63 5.07
N ASN A 131 14.88 7.89 4.59
CA ASN A 131 15.15 8.37 3.23
C ASN A 131 14.93 7.24 2.19
N VAL A 132 14.93 6.01 2.68
CA VAL A 132 14.77 4.72 2.01
C VAL A 132 13.94 3.81 2.93
N ILE A 133 13.42 2.72 2.41
CA ILE A 133 12.70 1.72 3.20
C ILE A 133 13.69 0.64 3.63
N ASN A 134 13.88 0.49 4.94
CA ASN A 134 14.78 -0.53 5.49
C ASN A 134 13.97 -1.70 6.02
N TYR A 135 14.15 -2.87 5.45
CA TYR A 135 13.56 -4.12 5.92
C TYR A 135 14.53 -4.85 6.82
N LYS A 136 14.03 -5.37 7.94
CA LYS A 136 14.71 -6.33 8.81
C LYS A 136 13.91 -7.61 8.80
N ILE A 137 14.46 -8.67 8.23
CA ILE A 137 13.76 -9.93 8.01
C ILE A 137 14.52 -11.05 8.72
N ASP A 138 13.87 -11.67 9.69
CA ASP A 138 14.33 -12.93 10.27
C ASP A 138 13.72 -14.08 9.47
N ALA A 139 14.56 -14.89 8.83
CA ALA A 139 14.12 -15.98 7.98
C ALA A 139 14.92 -17.28 8.21
N VAL A 140 14.28 -18.40 7.91
CA VAL A 140 14.89 -19.72 7.90
C VAL A 140 15.19 -20.10 6.46
N ILE A 141 16.46 -20.38 6.17
CA ILE A 141 16.92 -20.83 4.87
C ILE A 141 17.42 -22.27 4.94
N GLY A 142 17.18 -23.03 3.87
CA GLY A 142 17.62 -24.41 3.72
C GLY A 142 18.71 -24.49 2.65
N LYS A 143 19.76 -25.27 2.90
CA LYS A 143 20.64 -25.67 1.80
C LYS A 143 19.81 -26.45 0.76
N THR A 144 20.22 -26.46 -0.50
CA THR A 144 19.56 -27.25 -1.56
C THR A 144 20.51 -28.32 -2.10
N LYS A 145 20.00 -29.20 -2.97
CA LYS A 145 20.84 -30.15 -3.71
C LYS A 145 21.56 -29.51 -4.91
N CYS A 146 21.03 -28.38 -5.41
CA CYS A 146 21.52 -27.72 -6.61
C CYS A 146 22.96 -27.24 -6.45
N PRO A 147 23.85 -27.60 -7.39
CA PRO A 147 25.20 -27.06 -7.44
C PRO A 147 25.16 -25.60 -7.91
N ARG A 148 26.21 -24.84 -7.58
CA ARG A 148 26.38 -23.46 -8.05
C ARG A 148 26.84 -23.35 -9.51
N SER A 149 27.31 -24.45 -10.11
CA SER A 149 27.80 -24.48 -11.50
C SER A 149 26.69 -24.31 -12.54
N GLU A 150 25.45 -24.54 -12.12
CA GLU A 150 24.26 -24.35 -12.94
C GLU A 150 23.58 -23.07 -12.43
N ASP A 151 22.85 -22.36 -13.31
CA ASP A 151 21.90 -21.30 -12.93
C ASP A 151 20.47 -21.89 -12.90
N PRO A 152 20.14 -22.77 -11.93
CA PRO A 152 18.78 -23.27 -11.81
C PRO A 152 17.87 -22.20 -11.20
N ASP A 153 16.60 -22.25 -11.56
CA ASP A 153 15.56 -21.57 -10.81
C ASP A 153 15.53 -22.12 -9.37
N LEU A 154 15.73 -21.24 -8.38
CA LEU A 154 15.82 -21.59 -6.96
C LEU A 154 14.55 -22.28 -6.44
N GLU A 155 13.39 -22.03 -7.07
CA GLU A 155 12.13 -22.67 -6.70
C GLU A 155 12.04 -24.12 -7.17
N SER A 156 12.64 -24.43 -8.32
CA SER A 156 12.75 -25.80 -8.85
C SER A 156 13.71 -26.68 -8.02
N CYS A 157 14.60 -26.05 -7.23
CA CYS A 157 15.61 -26.74 -6.46
C CYS A 157 15.03 -27.51 -5.27
N VAL A 158 15.22 -28.82 -5.31
CA VAL A 158 14.77 -29.74 -4.26
C VAL A 158 15.59 -29.54 -2.99
N LEU A 159 14.88 -29.34 -1.88
CA LEU A 159 15.44 -29.42 -0.54
C LEU A 159 15.89 -30.86 -0.28
N GLY A 160 17.12 -31.03 0.15
CA GLY A 160 17.63 -32.35 0.52
C GLY A 160 17.07 -32.83 1.85
N LYS A 161 16.90 -34.15 1.91
CA LYS A 161 16.16 -34.87 2.96
C LYS A 161 16.74 -34.75 4.39
N LYS A 162 17.98 -34.29 4.56
CA LYS A 162 18.68 -34.11 5.86
C LYS A 162 19.46 -32.79 5.92
N MET A 163 18.80 -31.67 5.60
CA MET A 163 19.51 -30.42 5.39
C MET A 163 19.56 -29.53 6.62
N ARG A 164 20.77 -29.02 6.88
CA ARG A 164 21.02 -28.00 7.89
C ARG A 164 20.28 -26.73 7.48
N GLN A 165 19.23 -26.43 8.21
CA GLN A 165 18.55 -25.14 8.16
C GLN A 165 19.43 -24.10 8.87
N ARG A 166 19.33 -22.85 8.45
CA ARG A 166 20.00 -21.72 9.12
C ARG A 166 18.97 -20.65 9.39
N LYS A 167 19.05 -20.07 10.60
CA LYS A 167 18.31 -18.87 10.94
C LYS A 167 19.17 -17.68 10.55
N CYS A 168 18.66 -16.85 9.66
CA CYS A 168 19.36 -15.71 9.12
C CYS A 168 18.57 -14.43 9.37
N LYS A 169 19.30 -13.37 9.70
CA LYS A 169 18.81 -12.00 9.72
C LYS A 169 19.25 -11.34 8.43
N PHE A 170 18.30 -10.78 7.69
CA PHE A 170 18.55 -10.01 6.48
C PHE A 170 18.16 -8.56 6.73
N GLU A 171 19.07 -7.65 6.44
CA GLU A 171 18.78 -6.22 6.39
C GLU A 171 18.84 -5.80 4.93
N VAL A 172 17.71 -5.29 4.43
CA VAL A 172 17.54 -4.95 3.02
C VAL A 172 17.07 -3.52 2.90
N THR A 173 17.78 -2.71 2.14
CA THR A 173 17.36 -1.34 1.83
C THR A 173 16.72 -1.27 0.45
N PHE A 174 15.52 -0.73 0.38
CA PHE A 174 14.78 -0.43 -0.85
C PHE A 174 14.63 1.07 -1.03
N ASN A 175 15.00 1.57 -2.20
CA ASN A 175 14.90 2.98 -2.55
C ASN A 175 13.73 3.19 -3.54
N PRO A 176 12.61 3.78 -3.09
CA PRO A 176 11.43 3.96 -3.93
C PRO A 176 11.64 5.01 -5.05
N ARG A 177 12.70 5.83 -5.00
CA ARG A 177 12.97 6.86 -6.03
C ARG A 177 13.50 6.26 -7.34
N ASN A 178 14.20 5.14 -7.23
CA ASN A 178 14.83 4.47 -8.38
C ASN A 178 14.39 3.00 -8.51
N ASP A 179 13.49 2.53 -7.64
CA ASP A 179 12.96 1.16 -7.59
C ASP A 179 14.06 0.09 -7.46
N LYS A 180 15.09 0.38 -6.65
CA LYS A 180 16.25 -0.52 -6.45
C LYS A 180 16.39 -1.01 -5.03
N TYR A 181 16.95 -2.22 -4.92
CA TYR A 181 17.44 -2.80 -3.69
C TYR A 181 18.96 -2.78 -3.70
N ASP A 182 19.58 -2.15 -2.71
CA ASP A 182 21.02 -1.87 -2.75
C ASP A 182 21.78 -2.58 -1.62
N PHE A 183 21.40 -2.32 -0.36
CA PHE A 183 22.15 -2.78 0.80
C PHE A 183 21.59 -4.08 1.35
N PHE A 184 22.26 -5.20 1.07
CA PHE A 184 21.94 -6.52 1.60
C PHE A 184 22.99 -6.92 2.65
N HIS A 185 22.67 -6.75 3.92
CA HIS A 185 23.45 -7.34 5.01
C HIS A 185 22.79 -8.64 5.46
N SER A 186 23.59 -9.68 5.71
CA SER A 186 23.08 -10.98 6.16
C SER A 186 23.93 -11.54 7.30
N SER A 187 23.27 -12.01 8.35
CA SER A 187 23.92 -12.69 9.47
C SER A 187 23.18 -13.99 9.77
N CYS A 188 23.88 -15.13 9.68
CA CYS A 188 23.28 -16.46 9.80
C CYS A 188 23.89 -17.27 10.94
N LYS A 189 23.04 -17.89 11.76
CA LYS A 189 23.41 -18.86 12.80
C LYS A 189 23.19 -20.29 12.32
N LYS A 190 24.05 -21.20 12.79
CA LYS A 190 24.00 -22.65 12.49
C LYS A 190 22.97 -23.36 13.33
#